data_AF-A0A1Q3BL33-F1
#
_entry.id   AF-A0A1Q3BL33-F1
#
_cell.length_a   1.000
_cell.length_b   1.000
_cell.length_c   1.000
_cell.angle_alpha   90.00
_cell.angle_beta   90.00
_cell.angle_gamma   90.00
#
_symmetry.space_group_name_H-M   'P 1'
#
loop_
_entity.id
_entity.type
_entity.pdbx_description
1 polymer ?
#
loop_
_entity_poly.entity_id
_entity_poly.type
_entity_poly.pdbx_seq_one_letter_code
_entity_poly.pdbx_strand_id
1 'polypeptide(L)'
;MARANSLVSKALSFVGRLQLIKATLASMQVYWCSMFHLPISNVNECFRVLRKFLWGSHVRGKVKWSSLCKPLKEGGLGIKDLKTRNKALLLKQVWNVLTDQSFWARWCHAYLIKQSNFWSIPLHGLHSWSWRQILLLIPLAKENLVYRYGRGDKFSLWFDPWMHGETVHVLYGHRVIYDAGLGKLALVKEVICEGRWCWPPNSRDLLEVQQRV
;
A
#
# COMPACT_ATOMS: atom_id res chain seq x y z
N MET A 1 -16.39 -13.62 15.54
CA MET A 1 -16.95 -14.82 14.88
C MET A 1 -18.24 -15.37 15.52
N ALA A 2 -18.62 -14.94 16.73
CA ALA A 2 -19.88 -15.36 17.37
C ALA A 2 -21.15 -15.05 16.56
N ARG A 3 -21.19 -13.94 15.80
CA ARG A 3 -22.35 -13.56 14.96
C ARG A 3 -22.70 -14.61 13.90
N ALA A 4 -21.69 -15.23 13.27
CA ALA A 4 -21.92 -16.26 12.25
C ALA A 4 -22.46 -17.57 12.84
N ASN A 5 -22.16 -17.89 14.11
CA ASN A 5 -22.62 -19.12 14.77
C ASN A 5 -23.92 -18.96 15.58
N SER A 6 -24.57 -17.79 15.50
CA SER A 6 -25.82 -17.52 16.23
C SER A 6 -27.00 -18.33 15.69
N LEU A 7 -28.00 -18.65 16.52
CA LEU A 7 -29.20 -19.41 16.12
C LEU A 7 -29.94 -18.82 14.90
N VAL A 8 -29.84 -17.49 14.70
CA VAL A 8 -30.35 -16.77 13.53
C VAL A 8 -29.74 -17.29 12.22
N SER A 9 -28.48 -17.73 12.24
CA SER A 9 -27.79 -18.34 11.08
C SER A 9 -28.47 -19.59 10.54
N LYS A 10 -29.10 -20.38 11.42
CA LYS A 10 -29.72 -21.66 11.08
C LYS A 10 -31.07 -21.48 10.37
N ALA A 11 -31.75 -20.36 10.62
CA ALA A 11 -33.05 -20.04 10.01
C ALA A 11 -32.93 -19.26 8.67
N LEU A 12 -31.74 -18.79 8.31
CA LEU A 12 -31.55 -17.98 7.11
C LEU A 12 -31.51 -18.81 5.82
N SER A 13 -32.16 -18.29 4.78
CA SER A 13 -32.03 -18.75 3.39
C SER A 13 -30.60 -18.53 2.87
N PHE A 14 -30.24 -19.19 1.77
CA PHE A 14 -28.92 -19.03 1.14
C PHE A 14 -28.61 -17.55 0.83
N VAL A 15 -29.58 -16.83 0.28
CA VAL A 15 -29.45 -15.40 -0.04
C VAL A 15 -29.24 -14.57 1.23
N GLY A 16 -30.00 -14.85 2.29
CA GLY A 16 -29.83 -14.19 3.59
C GLY A 16 -28.44 -14.40 4.19
N ARG A 17 -27.91 -15.63 4.10
CA ARG A 17 -26.53 -15.94 4.54
C ARG A 17 -25.49 -15.21 3.71
N LEU A 18 -25.65 -15.19 2.38
CA LEU A 18 -24.75 -14.46 1.49
C LEU A 18 -24.72 -12.96 1.83
N GLN A 19 -25.88 -12.35 2.07
CA GLN A 19 -25.96 -10.95 2.44
C GLN A 19 -25.27 -10.66 3.79
N LEU A 20 -25.47 -11.53 4.78
CA LEU A 20 -24.82 -11.39 6.08
C LEU A 20 -23.30 -11.57 5.99
N ILE A 21 -22.80 -12.46 5.12
CA ILE A 21 -21.37 -12.59 4.82
C ILE A 21 -20.83 -11.28 4.24
N LYS A 22 -21.50 -10.71 3.25
CA LYS A 22 -21.09 -9.44 2.62
C LYS A 22 -21.02 -8.31 3.65
N ALA A 23 -22.03 -8.19 4.52
CA ALA A 23 -22.05 -7.20 5.59
C ALA A 23 -20.93 -7.42 6.62
N THR A 24 -20.71 -8.68 7.04
CA THR A 24 -19.67 -9.02 8.02
C THR A 24 -18.28 -8.74 7.45
N LEU A 25 -18.00 -9.15 6.21
CA LEU A 25 -16.74 -8.85 5.55
C LEU A 25 -16.53 -7.34 5.37
N ALA A 26 -17.58 -6.58 5.05
CA ALA A 26 -17.49 -5.13 4.99
C ALA A 26 -17.10 -4.51 6.35
N SER A 27 -17.70 -4.96 7.46
CA SER A 27 -17.30 -4.48 8.79
C SER A 27 -15.87 -4.86 9.17
N MET A 28 -15.44 -6.08 8.84
CA MET A 28 -14.07 -6.54 9.08
C MET A 28 -13.06 -5.70 8.28
N GLN A 29 -13.42 -5.33 7.04
CA GLN A 29 -12.60 -4.48 6.20
C GLN A 29 -12.40 -3.09 6.79
N VAL A 30 -13.46 -2.47 7.31
CA VAL A 30 -13.39 -1.11 7.87
C VAL A 30 -12.45 -1.04 9.07
N TYR A 31 -12.44 -2.05 9.93
CA TYR A 31 -11.67 -2.01 11.17
C TYR A 31 -10.32 -2.75 11.09
N TRP A 32 -10.35 -4.05 10.79
CA TRP A 32 -9.14 -4.88 10.88
C TRP A 32 -8.23 -4.70 9.68
N CYS A 33 -8.79 -4.69 8.47
CA CYS A 33 -7.99 -4.60 7.24
C CYS A 33 -7.44 -3.19 6.97
N SER A 34 -7.96 -2.15 7.62
CA SER A 34 -7.46 -0.78 7.50
C SER A 34 -6.27 -0.49 8.42
N MET A 35 -6.16 -1.24 9.52
CA MET A 35 -5.15 -1.05 10.56
C MET A 35 -4.02 -2.09 10.49
N PHE A 36 -4.33 -3.32 10.06
CA PHE A 36 -3.37 -4.42 10.07
C PHE A 36 -3.31 -5.11 8.72
N HIS A 37 -2.11 -5.53 8.33
CA HIS A 37 -2.00 -6.63 7.37
C HIS A 37 -2.51 -7.89 8.07
N LEU A 38 -3.38 -8.65 7.43
CA LEU A 38 -3.91 -9.87 8.03
C LEU A 38 -3.03 -11.04 7.62
N PRO A 39 -2.51 -11.84 8.57
CA PRO A 39 -1.81 -13.06 8.23
C PRO A 39 -2.68 -13.98 7.37
N ILE A 40 -2.07 -14.63 6.37
CA ILE A 40 -2.79 -15.47 5.42
C ILE A 40 -3.54 -16.61 6.14
N SER A 41 -2.98 -17.14 7.23
CA SER A 41 -3.62 -18.11 8.11
C SER A 41 -4.95 -17.61 8.66
N ASN A 42 -4.97 -16.40 9.24
CA ASN A 42 -6.18 -15.79 9.80
C ASN A 42 -7.24 -15.52 8.71
N VAL A 43 -6.81 -15.07 7.53
CA VAL A 43 -7.72 -14.86 6.39
C VAL A 43 -8.33 -16.18 5.93
N ASN A 44 -7.52 -17.23 5.80
CA ASN A 44 -8.00 -18.56 5.42
C ASN A 44 -8.96 -19.14 6.48
N GLU A 45 -8.70 -18.91 7.76
CA GLU A 45 -9.60 -19.31 8.85
C GLU A 45 -10.94 -18.58 8.78
N CYS A 46 -10.92 -17.27 8.51
CA CYS A 46 -12.14 -16.52 8.26
C CYS A 46 -12.93 -17.11 7.08
N PHE A 47 -12.26 -17.41 5.97
CA PHE A 47 -12.91 -18.04 4.82
C PHE A 47 -13.45 -19.44 5.14
N ARG A 48 -12.78 -20.22 5.99
CA ARG A 48 -13.26 -21.53 6.46
C ARG A 48 -14.60 -21.38 7.19
N VAL A 49 -14.67 -20.45 8.13
CA VAL A 49 -15.89 -20.19 8.91
C VAL A 49 -17.02 -19.64 8.03
N LEU A 50 -16.72 -18.65 7.17
CA LEU A 50 -17.71 -18.06 6.27
C LEU A 50 -18.21 -19.08 5.23
N ARG A 51 -17.36 -19.98 4.76
CA ARG A 51 -17.77 -21.07 3.86
C ARG A 51 -18.70 -22.06 4.55
N LYS A 52 -18.36 -22.49 5.77
CA LYS A 52 -19.22 -23.38 6.57
C LYS A 52 -20.58 -22.72 6.83
N PHE A 53 -20.57 -21.42 7.10
CA PHE A 53 -21.78 -20.62 7.29
C PHE A 53 -22.62 -20.53 6.00
N LEU A 54 -22.00 -20.23 4.85
CA LEU A 54 -22.70 -20.06 3.57
C LEU A 54 -23.47 -21.34 3.17
N TRP A 55 -22.80 -22.49 3.24
CA TRP A 55 -23.36 -23.77 2.79
C TRP A 55 -24.16 -24.51 3.87
N GLY A 56 -23.95 -24.18 5.15
CA GLY A 56 -24.59 -24.87 6.28
C GLY A 56 -24.16 -26.34 6.40
N SER A 57 -25.04 -27.18 6.94
CA SER A 57 -24.82 -28.63 7.14
C SER A 57 -24.82 -29.44 5.83
N HIS A 58 -25.16 -28.84 4.70
CA HIS A 58 -25.30 -29.54 3.43
C HIS A 58 -23.94 -29.66 2.72
N VAL A 59 -23.51 -30.91 2.51
CA VAL A 59 -22.19 -31.32 1.99
C VAL A 59 -21.94 -30.97 0.51
N ARG A 60 -22.91 -30.36 -0.20
CA ARG A 60 -22.88 -30.25 -1.67
C ARG A 60 -22.13 -29.02 -2.22
N GLY A 61 -21.74 -28.06 -1.39
CA GLY A 61 -21.11 -26.81 -1.84
C GLY A 61 -19.58 -26.84 -1.94
N LYS A 62 -18.99 -27.60 -2.89
CA LYS A 62 -17.53 -27.70 -3.09
C LYS A 62 -16.94 -26.59 -3.98
N VAL A 63 -17.46 -25.37 -3.94
CA VAL A 63 -16.93 -24.27 -4.77
C VAL A 63 -15.71 -23.62 -4.11
N LYS A 64 -14.64 -23.43 -4.89
CA LYS A 64 -13.44 -22.68 -4.45
C LYS A 64 -13.86 -21.26 -4.06
N TRP A 65 -13.36 -20.77 -2.91
CA TRP A 65 -13.75 -19.47 -2.36
C TRP A 65 -13.37 -18.33 -3.30
N SER A 66 -12.25 -18.48 -4.02
CA SER A 66 -11.83 -17.57 -5.08
C SER A 66 -12.88 -17.43 -6.19
N SER A 67 -13.56 -18.52 -6.58
CA SER A 67 -14.63 -18.47 -7.58
C SER A 67 -15.85 -17.69 -7.06
N LEU A 68 -16.15 -17.79 -5.76
CA LEU A 68 -17.24 -17.02 -5.14
C LEU A 68 -16.91 -15.52 -5.07
N CYS A 69 -15.63 -15.17 -5.03
CA CYS A 69 -15.17 -13.79 -4.96
C CYS A 69 -15.17 -13.05 -6.31
N LYS A 70 -15.45 -13.75 -7.41
CA LYS A 70 -15.57 -13.12 -8.73
C LYS A 70 -16.78 -12.17 -8.79
N PRO A 71 -16.75 -11.16 -9.68
CA PRO A 71 -17.93 -10.34 -9.97
C PRO A 71 -19.14 -11.19 -10.37
N LEU A 72 -20.35 -10.67 -10.11
CA LEU A 72 -21.60 -11.33 -10.55
C LEU A 72 -21.63 -11.55 -12.06
N LYS A 73 -21.09 -10.61 -12.84
CA LYS A 73 -20.98 -10.70 -14.30
C LYS A 73 -20.09 -11.87 -14.77
N GLU A 74 -19.17 -12.33 -13.93
CA GLU A 74 -18.26 -13.45 -14.22
C GLU A 74 -18.72 -14.77 -13.56
N GLY A 75 -19.98 -14.84 -13.12
CA GLY A 75 -20.55 -16.03 -12.47
C GLY A 75 -20.15 -16.21 -11.00
N GLY A 76 -19.55 -15.20 -10.37
CA GLY A 76 -19.28 -15.19 -8.93
C GLY A 76 -20.46 -14.70 -8.09
N LEU A 77 -20.30 -14.72 -6.75
CA LEU A 77 -21.32 -14.23 -5.82
C LEU A 77 -21.13 -12.75 -5.45
N GLY A 78 -20.12 -12.08 -6.02
CA GLY A 78 -19.77 -10.70 -5.69
C GLY A 78 -19.26 -10.52 -4.26
N ILE A 79 -18.67 -11.57 -3.68
CA ILE A 79 -17.97 -11.48 -2.40
C ILE A 79 -16.62 -10.80 -2.64
N LYS A 80 -16.27 -9.77 -1.87
CA LYS A 80 -14.95 -9.13 -2.02
C LYS A 80 -13.89 -10.00 -1.39
N ASP A 81 -12.82 -10.32 -2.13
CA ASP A 81 -11.68 -11.04 -1.56
C ASP A 81 -10.97 -10.19 -0.50
N LEU A 82 -10.82 -10.77 0.69
CA LEU A 82 -10.24 -10.09 1.84
C LEU A 82 -8.75 -9.83 1.66
N LYS A 83 -8.02 -10.71 0.95
CA LYS A 83 -6.58 -10.55 0.71
C LYS A 83 -6.34 -9.34 -0.20
N THR A 84 -7.00 -9.31 -1.36
CA THR A 84 -6.92 -8.16 -2.28
C THR A 84 -7.37 -6.87 -1.61
N ARG A 85 -8.47 -6.89 -0.85
CA ARG A 85 -8.95 -5.70 -0.13
C ARG A 85 -7.98 -5.20 0.92
N ASN A 86 -7.39 -6.07 1.72
CA ASN A 86 -6.41 -5.68 2.73
C ASN A 86 -5.16 -5.08 2.10
N LYS A 87 -4.63 -5.69 1.04
CA LYS A 87 -3.51 -5.15 0.28
C LYS A 87 -3.80 -3.74 -0.26
N ALA A 88 -4.97 -3.54 -0.86
CA ALA A 88 -5.39 -2.23 -1.37
C ALA A 88 -5.58 -1.18 -0.26
N LEU A 89 -6.11 -1.56 0.90
CA LEU A 89 -6.25 -0.64 2.05
C LEU A 89 -4.90 -0.23 2.62
N LEU A 90 -3.93 -1.15 2.68
CA LEU A 90 -2.59 -0.81 3.12
C LEU A 90 -1.84 0.06 2.10
N LEU A 91 -2.03 -0.16 0.81
CA LEU A 91 -1.53 0.78 -0.22
C LEU A 91 -2.16 2.17 -0.06
N LYS A 92 -3.44 2.26 0.30
CA LYS A 92 -4.05 3.54 0.65
C LYS A 92 -3.39 4.19 1.88
N GLN A 93 -2.97 3.41 2.87
CA GLN A 93 -2.20 3.94 4.01
C GLN A 93 -0.82 4.46 3.58
N VAL A 94 -0.12 3.73 2.71
CA VAL A 94 1.13 4.22 2.08
C VAL A 94 0.88 5.56 1.40
N TRP A 95 -0.17 5.66 0.58
CA TRP A 95 -0.56 6.91 -0.06
C TRP A 95 -0.80 8.04 0.95
N ASN A 96 -1.53 7.78 2.03
CA ASN A 96 -1.78 8.77 3.08
C ASN A 96 -0.49 9.25 3.76
N VAL A 97 0.50 8.37 3.95
CA VAL A 97 1.83 8.72 4.46
C VAL A 97 2.54 9.64 3.48
N LEU A 98 2.57 9.28 2.20
CA LEU A 98 3.25 10.06 1.16
C LEU A 98 2.63 11.45 0.95
N THR A 99 1.31 11.56 1.10
CA THR A 99 0.56 12.82 0.87
C THR A 99 0.26 13.61 2.14
N ASP A 100 0.71 13.12 3.30
CA ASP A 100 0.49 13.68 4.63
C ASP A 100 -0.99 14.01 4.96
N GLN A 101 -1.91 13.17 4.49
CA GLN A 101 -3.35 13.46 4.54
C GLN A 101 -4.05 13.05 5.84
N SER A 102 -3.32 12.46 6.80
CA SER A 102 -3.93 11.93 8.02
C SER A 102 -3.10 12.21 9.28
N PHE A 103 -3.75 12.24 10.44
CA PHE A 103 -3.03 12.34 11.72
C PHE A 103 -2.06 11.17 11.92
N TRP A 104 -2.47 9.96 11.52
CA TRP A 104 -1.59 8.79 11.56
C TRP A 104 -0.38 8.95 10.65
N ALA A 105 -0.54 9.53 9.45
CA ALA A 105 0.58 9.85 8.55
C ALA A 105 1.56 10.84 9.20
N ARG A 106 1.06 11.94 9.78
CA ARG A 106 1.90 12.91 10.52
C ARG A 106 2.64 12.26 11.68
N TRP A 107 1.99 11.35 12.41
CA TRP A 107 2.62 10.58 13.47
C TRP A 107 3.71 9.64 12.93
N CYS A 108 3.46 8.96 11.80
CA CYS A 108 4.48 8.15 11.14
C CYS A 108 5.68 8.99 10.72
N HIS A 109 5.46 10.19 10.17
CA HIS A 109 6.54 11.14 9.85
C HIS A 109 7.34 11.52 11.10
N ALA A 110 6.68 11.88 12.20
CA ALA A 110 7.35 12.29 13.43
C ALA A 110 8.15 11.17 14.11
N TYR A 111 7.63 9.94 14.15
CA TYR A 111 8.19 8.87 14.99
C TYR A 111 8.84 7.72 14.23
N LEU A 112 8.32 7.35 13.06
CA LEU A 112 8.80 6.20 12.30
C LEU A 112 9.79 6.59 11.20
N ILE A 113 9.47 7.63 10.43
CA ILE A 113 10.25 8.08 9.28
C ILE A 113 11.30 9.12 9.71
N LYS A 114 10.92 10.03 10.62
CA LYS A 114 11.76 11.10 11.17
C LYS A 114 12.32 11.99 10.05
N GLN A 115 13.65 12.03 9.92
CA GLN A 115 14.37 12.81 8.90
C GLN A 115 14.80 11.96 7.70
N SER A 116 14.32 10.71 7.61
CA SER A 116 14.61 9.82 6.49
C SER A 116 13.55 9.97 5.41
N ASN A 117 13.87 9.56 4.18
CA ASN A 117 12.85 9.44 3.14
C ASN A 117 12.12 8.09 3.27
N PHE A 118 10.80 8.09 3.04
CA PHE A 118 9.96 6.89 3.12
C PHE A 118 10.45 5.74 2.21
N TRP A 119 10.89 6.06 1.01
CA TRP A 119 11.32 5.09 -0.01
C TRP A 119 12.67 4.44 0.28
N SER A 120 13.48 5.06 1.14
CA SER A 120 14.81 4.59 1.53
C SER A 120 14.83 3.91 2.91
N ILE A 121 13.68 3.65 3.54
CA ILE A 121 13.63 3.03 4.86
C ILE A 121 14.03 1.55 4.74
N PRO A 122 15.03 1.08 5.50
CA PRO A 122 15.41 -0.33 5.50
C PRO A 122 14.29 -1.20 6.10
N LEU A 123 14.07 -2.39 5.55
CA LEU A 123 13.15 -3.37 6.14
C LEU A 123 13.73 -4.05 7.39
N HIS A 124 15.06 -4.06 7.51
CA HIS A 124 15.78 -4.62 8.64
C HIS A 124 15.89 -3.60 9.78
N GLY A 125 15.71 -4.07 11.02
CA GLY A 125 15.76 -3.23 12.21
C GLY A 125 14.57 -3.44 13.14
N LEU A 126 14.57 -2.72 14.27
CA LEU A 126 13.52 -2.73 15.29
C LEU A 126 12.29 -1.94 14.81
N HIS A 127 11.51 -2.55 13.94
CA HIS A 127 10.23 -2.01 13.48
C HIS A 127 9.08 -2.81 14.09
N SER A 128 7.97 -2.12 14.39
CA SER A 128 6.73 -2.80 14.74
C SER A 128 6.30 -3.70 13.59
N TRP A 129 5.65 -4.81 13.92
CA TRP A 129 5.19 -5.76 12.91
C TRP A 129 4.33 -5.09 11.85
N SER A 130 3.38 -4.24 12.26
CA SER A 130 2.51 -3.49 11.35
C SER A 130 3.28 -2.56 10.42
N TRP A 131 4.31 -1.87 10.92
CA TRP A 131 5.14 -1.00 10.07
C TRP A 131 5.93 -1.81 9.04
N ARG A 132 6.50 -2.96 9.42
CA ARG A 132 7.18 -3.85 8.47
C ARG A 132 6.25 -4.29 7.34
N GLN A 133 4.97 -4.55 7.63
CA GLN A 133 4.01 -4.94 6.60
C GLN A 133 3.70 -3.80 5.62
N ILE A 134 3.73 -2.54 6.08
CA ILE A 134 3.62 -1.36 5.21
C ILE A 134 4.87 -1.23 4.34
N LEU A 135 6.07 -1.39 4.92
CA LEU A 135 7.34 -1.33 4.17
C LEU A 135 7.44 -2.42 3.09
N LEU A 136 6.92 -3.63 3.36
CA LEU A 136 6.86 -4.71 2.37
C LEU A 136 6.01 -4.38 1.13
N LEU A 137 5.14 -3.36 1.20
CA LEU A 137 4.35 -2.90 0.06
C LEU A 137 5.03 -1.81 -0.75
N ILE A 138 6.21 -1.34 -0.35
CA ILE A 138 6.97 -0.31 -1.08
C ILE A 138 7.19 -0.67 -2.56
N PRO A 139 7.66 -1.89 -2.92
CA PRO A 139 7.87 -2.24 -4.33
C PRO A 139 6.59 -2.15 -5.16
N LEU A 140 5.49 -2.66 -4.60
CA LEU A 140 4.18 -2.59 -5.24
C LEU A 140 3.67 -1.15 -5.36
N ALA A 141 3.96 -0.31 -4.36
CA ALA A 141 3.62 1.10 -4.42
C ALA A 141 4.41 1.81 -5.53
N LYS A 142 5.71 1.52 -5.71
CA LYS A 142 6.52 2.07 -6.81
C LYS A 142 5.93 1.75 -8.18
N GLU A 143 5.47 0.50 -8.39
CA GLU A 143 4.88 0.07 -9.66
C GLU A 143 3.54 0.76 -9.98
N ASN A 144 2.80 1.21 -8.97
CA ASN A 144 1.41 1.68 -9.13
C ASN A 144 1.22 3.17 -8.84
N LEU A 145 2.23 3.86 -8.29
CA LEU A 145 2.17 5.27 -7.97
C LEU A 145 3.00 6.08 -8.97
N VAL A 146 2.38 7.11 -9.53
CA VAL A 146 3.04 8.05 -10.43
C VAL A 146 3.37 9.33 -9.66
N TYR A 147 4.65 9.68 -9.64
CA TYR A 147 5.12 10.94 -9.08
C TYR A 147 5.06 12.05 -10.13
N ARG A 148 4.38 13.15 -9.78
CA ARG A 148 4.36 14.38 -10.60
C ARG A 148 4.93 15.51 -9.76
N TYR A 149 6.15 15.93 -10.07
CA TYR A 149 6.94 16.81 -9.20
C TYR A 149 6.43 18.26 -9.13
N GLY A 150 5.60 18.73 -10.07
CA GLY A 150 4.97 20.05 -9.99
C GLY A 150 5.99 21.17 -9.73
N ARG A 151 5.83 21.91 -8.62
CA ARG A 151 6.79 22.96 -8.19
C ARG A 151 8.03 22.42 -7.47
N GLY A 152 8.06 21.14 -7.11
CA GLY A 152 9.23 20.49 -6.49
C GLY A 152 9.48 20.85 -5.02
N ASP A 153 8.53 21.47 -4.32
CA ASP A 153 8.70 22.00 -2.96
C ASP A 153 8.55 20.97 -1.84
N LYS A 154 7.98 19.80 -2.14
CA LYS A 154 7.74 18.72 -1.17
C LYS A 154 8.48 17.43 -1.50
N PHE A 155 9.14 17.38 -2.66
CA PHE A 155 9.81 16.19 -3.14
C PHE A 155 11.30 16.25 -2.86
N SER A 156 11.81 15.21 -2.22
CA SER A 156 13.24 14.98 -2.09
C SER A 156 13.86 14.80 -3.47
N LEU A 157 14.92 15.55 -3.73
CA LEU A 157 15.68 15.46 -4.97
C LEU A 157 16.27 14.06 -5.16
N TRP A 158 16.77 13.46 -4.07
CA TRP A 158 17.59 12.25 -4.14
C TRP A 158 16.82 10.96 -3.92
N PHE A 159 15.80 11.01 -3.06
CA PHE A 159 15.20 9.81 -2.48
C PHE A 159 13.74 9.59 -2.87
N ASP A 160 13.07 10.55 -3.51
CA ASP A 160 11.74 10.32 -4.06
C ASP A 160 11.81 9.76 -5.49
N PRO A 161 10.90 8.85 -5.88
CA PRO A 161 10.91 8.18 -7.18
C PRO A 161 10.30 9.05 -8.30
N TRP A 162 10.75 10.30 -8.41
CA TRP A 162 10.24 11.24 -9.42
C TRP A 162 10.89 11.04 -10.79
N MET A 163 12.05 10.36 -10.86
CA MET A 163 12.77 10.11 -12.11
C MET A 163 12.35 8.75 -12.69
N HIS A 164 11.32 8.75 -13.53
CA HIS A 164 10.78 7.54 -14.18
C HIS A 164 10.38 6.42 -13.19
N GLY A 165 9.96 6.78 -11.97
CA GLY A 165 9.58 5.81 -10.93
C GLY A 165 10.74 5.28 -10.09
N GLU A 166 11.98 5.76 -10.32
CA GLU A 166 13.15 5.46 -9.50
C GLU A 166 13.75 6.72 -8.87
N THR A 167 14.54 6.49 -7.82
CA THR A 167 15.20 7.57 -7.09
C THR A 167 16.56 7.85 -7.71
N VAL A 168 17.00 9.11 -7.71
CA VAL A 168 18.32 9.49 -8.25
C VAL A 168 19.44 8.75 -7.51
N HIS A 169 19.29 8.58 -6.19
CA HIS A 169 20.25 7.82 -5.38
C HIS A 169 20.35 6.33 -5.77
N VAL A 170 19.25 5.69 -6.20
CA VAL A 170 19.29 4.28 -6.65
C VAL A 170 19.94 4.17 -8.03
N LEU A 171 19.71 5.13 -8.92
CA LEU A 171 20.25 5.11 -10.29
C LEU A 171 21.74 5.45 -10.36
N TYR A 172 22.18 6.47 -9.61
CA TYR A 172 23.52 7.05 -9.71
C TYR A 172 24.37 6.85 -8.44
N GLY A 173 23.79 6.27 -7.40
CA GLY A 173 24.47 6.02 -6.13
C GLY A 173 24.65 7.28 -5.29
N HIS A 174 25.47 7.15 -4.24
CA HIS A 174 25.67 8.21 -3.23
C HIS A 174 26.56 9.36 -3.73
N ARG A 175 27.41 9.12 -4.74
CA ARG A 175 28.37 10.11 -5.27
C ARG A 175 27.69 11.32 -5.91
N VAL A 176 26.56 11.10 -6.60
CA VAL A 176 25.78 12.15 -7.27
C VAL A 176 25.36 13.29 -6.32
N ILE A 177 25.15 12.97 -5.03
CA ILE A 177 24.78 13.94 -4.01
C ILE A 177 25.97 14.87 -3.68
N TYR A 178 27.16 14.29 -3.53
CA TYR A 178 28.38 15.05 -3.27
C TYR A 178 28.78 15.89 -4.47
N ASP A 179 28.72 15.30 -5.67
CA ASP A 179 29.07 15.99 -6.90
C ASP A 179 28.15 17.21 -7.12
N ALA A 180 26.85 17.10 -6.81
CA ALA A 180 25.93 18.23 -6.93
C ALA A 180 26.19 19.36 -5.93
N GLY A 181 26.95 19.12 -4.86
CA GLY A 181 27.19 20.11 -3.80
C GLY A 181 25.93 20.49 -3.01
N LEU A 182 24.85 19.71 -3.11
CA LEU A 182 23.60 19.95 -2.39
C LEU A 182 23.49 19.05 -1.15
N GLY A 183 22.66 19.45 -0.20
CA GLY A 183 22.39 18.66 1.00
C GLY A 183 21.62 17.37 0.69
N LYS A 184 21.72 16.37 1.60
CA LYS A 184 20.89 15.14 1.51
C LYS A 184 19.38 15.41 1.56
N LEU A 185 18.99 16.53 2.15
CA LEU A 185 17.60 16.96 2.27
C LEU A 185 17.17 17.91 1.14
N ALA A 186 18.01 18.08 0.10
CA ALA A 186 17.71 18.94 -1.02
C ALA A 186 16.39 18.52 -1.69
N LEU A 187 15.63 19.52 -2.09
CA LEU A 187 14.33 19.36 -2.75
C LEU A 187 14.45 19.51 -4.25
N VAL A 188 13.51 18.93 -5.00
CA VAL A 188 13.46 19.04 -6.46
C VAL A 188 13.46 20.50 -6.94
N LYS A 189 12.82 21.41 -6.19
CA LYS A 189 12.80 22.84 -6.52
C LYS A 189 14.18 23.49 -6.57
N GLU A 190 15.18 22.95 -5.86
CA GLU A 190 16.51 23.57 -5.75
C GLU A 190 17.31 23.48 -7.05
N VAL A 191 16.98 22.51 -7.91
CA VAL A 191 17.60 22.30 -9.22
C VAL A 191 16.70 22.74 -10.38
N ILE A 192 15.59 23.43 -10.10
CA ILE A 192 14.70 23.98 -11.12
C ILE A 192 14.80 25.50 -11.08
N CYS A 193 15.36 26.11 -12.13
CA CYS A 193 15.39 27.56 -12.29
C CYS A 193 14.55 27.94 -13.52
N GLU A 194 13.58 28.85 -13.34
CA GLU A 194 12.70 29.34 -14.42
C GLU A 194 12.00 28.22 -15.24
N GLY A 195 11.67 27.11 -14.58
CA GLY A 195 11.01 25.97 -15.24
C GLY A 195 11.95 25.07 -16.03
N ARG A 196 13.28 25.25 -15.93
CA ARG A 196 14.30 24.39 -16.53
C ARG A 196 15.14 23.72 -15.45
N TRP A 197 15.60 22.50 -15.73
CA TRP A 197 16.54 21.78 -14.89
C TRP A 197 17.93 22.42 -15.00
N CYS A 198 18.47 22.83 -13.86
CA CYS A 198 19.76 23.50 -13.72
C CYS A 198 20.66 22.69 -12.80
N TRP A 199 21.22 21.62 -13.34
CA TRP A 199 22.17 20.78 -12.63
C TRP A 199 23.61 21.33 -12.74
N PRO A 200 24.45 21.16 -11.71
CA PRO A 200 25.86 21.49 -11.81
C PRO A 200 26.54 20.64 -12.90
N PRO A 201 27.30 21.24 -13.84
CA PRO A 201 27.93 20.51 -14.94
C PRO A 201 29.25 19.83 -14.55
N ASN A 202 29.49 19.62 -13.25
CA ASN A 202 30.76 19.19 -12.69
C ASN A 202 30.92 17.65 -12.63
N SER A 203 29.88 16.89 -12.98
CA SER A 203 29.92 15.43 -13.01
C SER A 203 29.17 14.87 -14.22
N ARG A 204 29.70 13.78 -14.79
CA ARG A 204 29.09 13.07 -15.91
C ARG A 204 27.69 12.55 -15.56
N ASP A 205 27.51 12.09 -14.33
CA ASP A 205 26.25 11.54 -13.84
C ASP A 205 25.17 12.63 -13.80
N LEU A 206 25.52 13.85 -13.38
CA LEU A 206 24.60 14.99 -13.34
C LEU A 206 24.22 15.48 -14.74
N LEU A 207 25.16 15.47 -15.68
CA LEU A 207 24.88 15.76 -17.09
C LEU A 207 23.92 14.74 -17.68
N GLU A 208 24.07 13.45 -17.35
CA GLU A 208 23.16 12.40 -17.78
C GLU A 208 21.77 12.54 -17.11
N VAL A 209 21.73 12.88 -15.82
CA VAL A 209 20.46 13.21 -15.14
C VAL A 209 19.75 14.31 -15.92
N GLN A 210 20.43 15.43 -16.20
CA GLN A 210 19.84 16.57 -16.91
C GLN A 210 19.28 16.22 -18.30
N GLN A 211 19.85 15.25 -19.00
CA GLN A 211 19.36 14.80 -20.31
C GLN A 211 18.09 13.93 -20.21
N ARG A 212 17.86 13.28 -19.07
CA ARG A 212 16.77 12.33 -18.85
C ARG A 212 15.52 12.95 -18.23
N VAL A 213 15.57 14.22 -17.79
CA VAL A 213 14.47 14.93 -17.12
C VAL A 213 13.84 16.03 -17.96
#